data_AF-A0A419I4W5-F1
#
_entry.id   AF-A0A419I4W5-F1
#
_cell.length_a   1.000
_cell.length_b   1.000
_cell.length_c   1.000
_cell.angle_alpha   90.00
_cell.angle_beta   90.00
_cell.angle_gamma   90.00
#
_symmetry.space_group_name_H-M   'P 1'
#
loop_
_entity.id
_entity.type
_entity.pdbx_description
1 polymer ?
#
loop_
_entity_poly.entity_id
_entity_poly.type
_entity_poly.pdbx_seq_one_letter_code
_entity_poly.pdbx_strand_id
1 'polypeptide(L)'
;MTAQDPVSVPIGPHAARWRTLPTRRSVVLVAHNITTLTRLLDIVPTFENDPRVQLVLTDAQADPFRDGLPAALAATGLVTIPWSQAKLTPFDLAISASHHGDLTDLPARRAILSHGIGYTKYPPRRPETGDRRPETGDRRPETGDRRPETEAFGLSVETLLSAGVPRADAFVLSHPDQQRLLAARAPSAAGAAVVAGDPCFDRLLASLPLRERYRRALGIGDRKLIVLSSTWSGDSLLGTRPELPRELVAELSPEEAVCALILHPNLTHGHGAGAVRGWYADCLRAGMLILDEIHGWRAGLIAADLVVGDHGSVTGYSAALGVPTLLGSFTEVPPETAISALGELAPRLPLHGPYLPVLTEAITDPPRFDLVADRTTSAPGQALSLLRKAFYRLLDLDEPTAEISAAPVPVVSSLPGSGGGTADFVSSEIDPAARIVRLSRRPAEVQRPPRGIHPESTATTHLGCSIDYPRTALRTGAAVLTAPYSDLGSDPDAWHESIFRQHPVCAVSVAWSEDSVTARARAGHEYLLTAPGIAPPLLGAVVHTWLSAGLPPEALAPEVTVDLGGRRYPVAIRVIRTQRRA
;
A
#
# COMPACT_ATOMS: atom_id res chain seq x y z
N MET A 1 7.47 -12.66 -24.78
CA MET A 1 8.44 -13.12 -23.77
C MET A 1 9.38 -14.09 -24.45
N THR A 2 10.64 -13.71 -24.64
CA THR A 2 11.68 -14.63 -25.11
C THR A 2 11.87 -15.71 -24.05
N ALA A 3 11.86 -16.98 -24.45
CA ALA A 3 12.27 -18.06 -23.57
C ALA A 3 13.68 -17.72 -23.06
N GLN A 4 13.86 -17.63 -21.75
CA GLN A 4 15.19 -17.47 -21.17
C GLN A 4 16.00 -18.71 -21.55
N ASP A 5 17.27 -18.50 -21.91
CA ASP A 5 18.18 -19.60 -22.18
C ASP A 5 18.45 -20.40 -20.89
N PRO A 6 18.63 -21.73 -21.00
CA PRO A 6 18.97 -22.54 -19.85
C PRO A 6 20.32 -22.12 -19.26
N VAL A 7 20.41 -22.13 -17.94
CA VAL A 7 21.59 -21.73 -17.19
C VAL A 7 22.47 -22.95 -16.90
N SER A 8 23.77 -22.86 -17.20
CA SER A 8 24.73 -23.97 -16.98
C SER A 8 25.26 -24.08 -15.55
N VAL A 9 25.42 -22.95 -14.83
CA VAL A 9 25.94 -22.87 -13.46
C VAL A 9 24.97 -22.00 -12.65
N PRO A 10 24.49 -22.44 -11.47
CA PRO A 10 25.09 -23.42 -10.57
C PRO A 10 24.43 -24.80 -10.56
N ILE A 11 23.47 -25.08 -11.44
CA ILE A 11 22.64 -26.30 -11.37
C ILE A 11 22.71 -27.22 -12.59
N GLY A 12 23.38 -26.82 -13.67
CA GLY A 12 23.48 -27.66 -14.87
C GLY A 12 24.29 -28.95 -14.63
N PRO A 13 24.23 -29.93 -15.55
CA PRO A 13 24.89 -31.23 -15.40
C PRO A 13 26.40 -31.17 -15.13
N HIS A 14 27.05 -30.09 -15.58
CA HIS A 14 28.49 -29.86 -15.38
C HIS A 14 28.80 -28.77 -14.35
N ALA A 15 27.79 -28.23 -13.66
CA ALA A 15 27.96 -27.12 -12.72
C ALA A 15 28.93 -27.44 -11.58
N ALA A 16 29.00 -28.70 -11.15
CA ALA A 16 29.89 -29.14 -10.08
C ALA A 16 31.37 -28.78 -10.33
N ARG A 17 31.82 -28.67 -11.59
CA ARG A 17 33.18 -28.29 -11.97
C ARG A 17 33.46 -26.79 -11.82
N TRP A 18 32.41 -25.97 -11.78
CA TRP A 18 32.47 -24.51 -11.77
C TRP A 18 31.99 -23.89 -10.45
N ARG A 19 31.36 -24.66 -9.57
CA ARG A 19 30.94 -24.21 -8.24
C ARG A 19 32.16 -24.05 -7.33
N THR A 20 32.33 -22.86 -6.78
CA THR A 20 33.41 -22.55 -5.83
C THR A 20 33.20 -23.23 -4.48
N LEU A 21 31.96 -23.21 -3.96
CA LEU A 21 31.62 -23.77 -2.66
C LEU A 21 31.06 -25.21 -2.79
N PRO A 22 31.24 -26.05 -1.77
CA PRO A 22 30.83 -27.47 -1.81
C PRO A 22 29.33 -27.63 -1.55
N THR A 23 28.50 -27.15 -2.47
CA THR A 23 27.06 -27.36 -2.45
C THR A 23 26.73 -28.85 -2.45
N ARG A 24 25.94 -29.29 -1.46
CA ARG A 24 25.47 -30.68 -1.31
C ARG A 24 24.01 -30.86 -1.73
N ARG A 25 23.19 -29.81 -1.58
CA ARG A 25 21.77 -29.82 -1.90
C ARG A 25 21.36 -28.63 -2.75
N SER A 26 20.38 -28.82 -3.62
CA SER A 26 19.77 -27.76 -4.43
C SER A 26 18.29 -27.57 -4.09
N VAL A 27 17.88 -26.30 -4.00
CA VAL A 27 16.51 -25.87 -3.72
C VAL A 27 16.04 -24.96 -4.84
N VAL A 28 14.86 -25.26 -5.39
CA VAL A 28 14.19 -24.39 -6.35
C VAL A 28 12.98 -23.70 -5.70
N LEU A 29 12.97 -22.38 -5.73
CA LEU A 29 11.87 -21.54 -5.30
C LEU A 29 10.98 -21.24 -6.52
N VAL A 30 9.70 -21.63 -6.46
CA VAL A 30 8.79 -21.60 -7.60
C VAL A 30 7.79 -20.45 -7.44
N ALA A 31 8.03 -19.36 -8.15
CA ALA A 31 7.14 -18.20 -8.17
C ALA A 31 6.12 -18.32 -9.32
N HIS A 32 4.87 -17.94 -9.04
CA HIS A 32 3.79 -17.89 -10.03
C HIS A 32 3.41 -16.45 -10.39
N ASN A 33 3.48 -15.55 -9.41
CA ASN A 33 3.20 -14.12 -9.51
C ASN A 33 3.95 -13.38 -8.38
N ILE A 34 3.84 -12.04 -8.35
CA ILE A 34 4.51 -11.20 -7.35
C ILE A 34 4.10 -11.53 -5.90
N THR A 35 2.85 -11.92 -5.66
CA THR A 35 2.37 -12.30 -4.32
C THR A 35 3.12 -13.54 -3.83
N THR A 36 3.26 -14.56 -4.68
CA THR A 36 4.01 -15.78 -4.32
C THR A 36 5.50 -15.52 -4.15
N LEU A 37 6.11 -14.66 -4.99
CA LEU A 37 7.51 -14.28 -4.86
C LEU A 37 7.75 -13.58 -3.51
N THR A 38 6.89 -12.61 -3.15
CA THR A 38 7.01 -11.89 -1.87
C THR A 38 7.02 -12.83 -0.68
N ARG A 39 6.17 -13.86 -0.71
CA ARG A 39 6.15 -14.90 0.32
C ARG A 39 7.40 -15.80 0.31
N LEU A 40 7.89 -16.19 -0.86
CA LEU A 40 9.12 -16.99 -0.97
C LEU A 40 10.34 -16.21 -0.44
N LEU A 41 10.38 -14.90 -0.63
CA LEU A 41 11.43 -14.05 -0.07
C LEU A 41 11.42 -14.01 1.46
N ASP A 42 10.27 -14.23 2.11
CA ASP A 42 10.20 -14.32 3.57
C ASP A 42 10.87 -15.58 4.12
N ILE A 43 11.02 -16.64 3.32
CA ILE A 43 11.63 -17.90 3.76
C ILE A 43 13.08 -18.07 3.32
N VAL A 44 13.61 -17.22 2.42
CA VAL A 44 15.03 -17.26 2.03
C VAL A 44 15.98 -17.29 3.24
N PRO A 45 15.73 -16.53 4.35
CA PRO A 45 16.58 -16.57 5.54
C PRO A 45 16.72 -17.94 6.21
N THR A 46 15.85 -18.91 5.93
CA THR A 46 16.01 -20.28 6.46
C THR A 46 17.29 -20.95 5.96
N PHE A 47 17.83 -20.51 4.82
CA PHE A 47 19.01 -21.08 4.17
C PHE A 47 20.26 -20.18 4.24
N GLU A 48 20.16 -19.00 4.85
CA GLU A 48 21.30 -18.09 5.00
C GLU A 48 22.44 -18.72 5.80
N ASN A 49 23.67 -18.31 5.46
CA ASN A 49 24.92 -18.78 6.06
C ASN A 49 25.19 -20.29 5.91
N ASP A 50 24.50 -20.99 5.01
CA ASP A 50 24.78 -22.40 4.72
C ASP A 50 25.21 -22.64 3.26
N PRO A 51 26.53 -22.73 2.99
CA PRO A 51 27.03 -22.99 1.64
C PRO A 51 26.74 -24.40 1.12
N ARG A 52 26.20 -25.31 1.97
CA ARG A 52 25.77 -26.65 1.56
C ARG A 52 24.51 -26.61 0.70
N VAL A 53 23.74 -25.53 0.74
CA VAL A 53 22.46 -25.38 0.01
C VAL A 53 22.60 -24.33 -1.10
N GLN A 54 22.24 -24.71 -2.33
CA GLN A 54 22.15 -23.80 -3.47
C GLN A 54 20.68 -23.45 -3.74
N LEU A 55 20.33 -22.17 -3.63
CA LEU A 55 19.02 -21.66 -4.01
C LEU A 55 19.01 -21.21 -5.48
N VAL A 56 17.93 -21.51 -6.19
CA VAL A 56 17.58 -20.92 -7.50
C VAL A 56 16.11 -20.55 -7.53
N LEU A 57 15.73 -19.62 -8.41
CA LEU A 57 14.34 -19.22 -8.66
C LEU A 57 13.86 -19.74 -10.02
N THR A 58 12.57 -20.00 -10.13
CA THR A 58 11.91 -20.22 -11.43
C THR A 58 10.53 -19.56 -11.43
N ASP A 59 10.11 -19.08 -12.60
CA ASP A 59 8.73 -18.68 -12.89
C ASP A 59 7.97 -19.90 -13.44
N ALA A 60 6.88 -20.33 -12.79
CA ALA A 60 6.09 -21.50 -13.20
C ALA A 60 5.31 -21.31 -14.51
N GLN A 61 5.28 -20.10 -15.06
CA GLN A 61 4.65 -19.68 -16.32
C GLN A 61 3.13 -19.92 -16.46
N ALA A 62 2.47 -20.44 -15.42
CA ALA A 62 1.07 -20.88 -15.46
C ALA A 62 0.04 -19.83 -14.96
N ASP A 63 0.48 -18.64 -14.58
CA ASP A 63 -0.39 -17.61 -13.98
C ASP A 63 -0.76 -16.51 -14.98
N PRO A 64 -2.01 -16.00 -15.00
CA PRO A 64 -2.39 -14.86 -15.83
C PRO A 64 -1.78 -13.51 -15.37
N PHE A 65 -1.34 -13.37 -14.12
CA PHE A 65 -0.79 -12.14 -13.53
C PHE A 65 0.75 -12.17 -13.45
N ARG A 66 1.40 -12.30 -14.62
CA ARG A 66 2.88 -12.42 -14.72
C ARG A 66 3.62 -11.14 -15.05
N ASP A 67 2.91 -10.05 -15.34
CA ASP A 67 3.55 -8.75 -15.52
C ASP A 67 4.37 -8.38 -14.26
N GLY A 68 5.51 -7.72 -14.46
CA GLY A 68 6.46 -7.39 -13.39
C GLY A 68 7.28 -8.55 -12.80
N LEU A 69 6.82 -9.80 -12.84
CA LEU A 69 7.49 -10.94 -12.20
C LEU A 69 8.94 -11.16 -12.69
N PRO A 70 9.26 -11.16 -14.00
CA PRO A 70 10.64 -11.36 -14.45
C PRO A 70 11.62 -10.30 -13.92
N ALA A 71 11.18 -9.04 -13.85
CA ALA A 71 12.00 -7.95 -13.32
C ALA A 71 12.19 -8.10 -11.80
N ALA A 72 11.14 -8.48 -11.07
CA ALA A 72 11.21 -8.72 -9.64
C ALA A 72 12.11 -9.91 -9.30
N LEU A 73 12.07 -11.01 -10.07
CA LEU A 73 12.98 -12.15 -9.93
C LEU A 73 14.44 -11.72 -10.13
N ALA A 74 14.72 -10.94 -11.18
CA ALA A 74 16.07 -10.42 -11.43
C ALA A 74 16.57 -9.53 -10.29
N ALA A 75 15.70 -8.71 -9.70
CA ALA A 75 16.05 -7.82 -8.58
C ALA A 75 16.43 -8.56 -7.29
N THR A 76 16.09 -9.86 -7.15
CA THR A 76 16.50 -10.67 -5.99
C THR A 76 18.00 -10.97 -5.96
N GLY A 77 18.68 -10.92 -7.11
CA GLY A 77 20.07 -11.36 -7.25
C GLY A 77 20.27 -12.88 -7.22
N LEU A 78 19.21 -13.68 -7.01
CA LEU A 78 19.28 -15.13 -7.11
C LEU A 78 19.28 -15.57 -8.58
N VAL A 79 19.98 -16.68 -8.86
CA VAL A 79 19.98 -17.27 -10.20
C VAL A 79 18.57 -17.73 -10.54
N THR A 80 18.02 -17.15 -11.61
CA THR A 80 16.71 -17.51 -12.14
C THR A 80 16.88 -18.43 -13.35
N ILE A 81 16.13 -19.53 -13.39
CA ILE A 81 16.16 -20.51 -14.47
C ILE A 81 14.81 -20.58 -15.20
N PRO A 82 14.79 -21.00 -16.47
CA PRO A 82 13.53 -21.25 -17.19
C PRO A 82 12.76 -22.43 -16.59
N TRP A 83 11.42 -22.36 -16.60
CA TRP A 83 10.56 -23.46 -16.15
C TRP A 83 10.84 -24.79 -16.85
N SER A 84 11.10 -24.75 -18.15
CA SER A 84 11.46 -25.92 -18.95
C SER A 84 12.72 -26.62 -18.42
N GLN A 85 13.71 -25.85 -17.97
CA GLN A 85 14.91 -26.40 -17.33
C GLN A 85 14.60 -26.95 -15.94
N ALA A 86 13.78 -26.25 -15.15
CA ALA A 86 13.40 -26.68 -13.80
C ALA A 86 12.77 -28.08 -13.82
N LYS A 87 11.89 -28.37 -14.79
CA LYS A 87 11.27 -29.70 -14.97
C LYS A 87 12.23 -30.82 -15.34
N LEU A 88 13.39 -30.49 -15.90
CA LEU A 88 14.39 -31.45 -16.37
C LEU A 88 15.59 -31.58 -15.40
N THR A 89 15.65 -30.73 -14.37
CA THR A 89 16.77 -30.70 -13.42
C THR A 89 16.34 -31.32 -12.10
N PRO A 90 17.04 -32.35 -11.58
CA PRO A 90 16.75 -32.89 -10.26
C PRO A 90 17.11 -31.88 -9.17
N PHE A 91 16.16 -31.61 -8.28
CA PHE A 91 16.38 -30.80 -7.08
C PHE A 91 16.11 -31.63 -5.83
N ASP A 92 16.78 -31.31 -4.73
CA ASP A 92 16.51 -31.97 -3.45
C ASP A 92 15.20 -31.45 -2.83
N LEU A 93 14.83 -30.19 -3.09
CA LEU A 93 13.59 -29.58 -2.62
C LEU A 93 13.07 -28.50 -3.59
N ALA A 94 11.76 -28.52 -3.86
CA ALA A 94 11.02 -27.47 -4.51
C ALA A 94 10.05 -26.81 -3.52
N ILE A 95 10.04 -25.47 -3.45
CA ILE A 95 9.18 -24.73 -2.54
C ILE A 95 8.29 -23.77 -3.33
N SER A 96 6.98 -23.80 -3.09
CA SER A 96 6.01 -22.88 -3.71
C SER A 96 5.08 -22.28 -2.66
N ALA A 97 4.71 -21.02 -2.87
CA ALA A 97 3.65 -20.34 -2.12
C ALA A 97 2.27 -20.45 -2.83
N SER A 98 2.13 -21.39 -3.77
CA SER A 98 0.93 -21.60 -4.56
C SER A 98 0.60 -23.09 -4.65
N HIS A 99 -0.69 -23.39 -4.73
CA HIS A 99 -1.21 -24.74 -5.05
C HIS A 99 -1.43 -24.94 -6.56
N HIS A 100 -1.28 -23.88 -7.36
CA HIS A 100 -1.46 -23.92 -8.81
C HIS A 100 -0.20 -24.42 -9.54
N GLY A 101 -0.39 -24.74 -10.81
CA GLY A 101 0.68 -25.19 -11.71
C GLY A 101 1.08 -26.64 -11.52
N ASP A 102 1.90 -27.11 -12.45
CA ASP A 102 2.35 -28.50 -12.53
C ASP A 102 3.55 -28.75 -11.60
N LEU A 103 3.42 -28.40 -10.32
CA LEU A 103 4.48 -28.61 -9.32
C LEU A 103 4.88 -30.09 -9.21
N THR A 104 3.97 -31.01 -9.52
CA THR A 104 4.21 -32.45 -9.57
C THR A 104 5.15 -32.87 -10.71
N ASP A 105 5.35 -32.03 -11.72
CA ASP A 105 6.29 -32.28 -12.81
C ASP A 105 7.75 -32.05 -12.38
N LEU A 106 7.98 -31.40 -11.24
CA LEU A 106 9.34 -31.18 -10.73
C LEU A 106 9.89 -32.46 -10.09
N PRO A 107 11.07 -32.94 -10.52
CA PRO A 107 11.72 -34.11 -9.92
C PRO A 107 12.40 -33.72 -8.59
N ALA A 108 11.59 -33.43 -7.57
CA ALA A 108 12.02 -32.99 -6.25
C ALA A 108 11.01 -33.35 -5.16
N ARG A 109 11.45 -33.36 -3.89
CA ARG A 109 10.53 -33.23 -2.75
C ARG A 109 9.87 -31.86 -2.79
N ARG A 110 8.64 -31.73 -2.31
CA ARG A 110 7.83 -30.51 -2.46
C ARG A 110 7.35 -29.98 -1.12
N ALA A 111 7.54 -28.69 -0.88
CA ALA A 111 6.93 -27.95 0.21
C ALA A 111 6.01 -26.86 -0.34
N ILE A 112 4.77 -26.80 0.16
CA ILE A 112 3.78 -25.79 -0.24
C ILE A 112 3.34 -25.00 0.98
N LEU A 113 3.34 -23.67 0.86
CA LEU A 113 2.88 -22.71 1.87
C LEU A 113 1.80 -21.78 1.32
N SER A 114 1.05 -21.12 2.21
CA SER A 114 0.11 -20.06 1.80
C SER A 114 0.86 -18.81 1.33
N HIS A 115 0.40 -18.17 0.25
CA HIS A 115 0.95 -16.88 -0.17
C HIS A 115 0.49 -15.72 0.72
N GLY A 116 -0.71 -15.82 1.31
CA GLY A 116 -1.31 -14.83 2.20
C GLY A 116 -1.37 -15.28 3.66
N ILE A 117 -2.25 -14.63 4.43
CA ILE A 117 -2.50 -14.90 5.85
C ILE A 117 -3.20 -16.25 6.04
N GLY A 118 -2.46 -17.35 6.07
CA GLY A 118 -3.04 -18.70 6.08
C GLY A 118 -3.94 -18.99 4.87
N TYR A 119 -4.89 -19.92 5.05
CA TYR A 119 -5.80 -20.41 4.00
C TYR A 119 -7.23 -19.87 4.20
N THR A 120 -7.48 -18.65 3.74
CA THR A 120 -8.68 -17.86 4.13
C THR A 120 -9.54 -17.39 2.95
N LYS A 121 -9.42 -18.05 1.79
CA LYS A 121 -10.13 -17.70 0.57
C LYS A 121 -10.82 -18.92 0.00
N TYR A 122 -11.99 -18.73 -0.60
CA TYR A 122 -12.56 -19.76 -1.47
C TYR A 122 -11.84 -19.77 -2.82
N PRO A 123 -11.87 -20.89 -3.56
CA PRO A 123 -11.41 -20.91 -4.94
C PRO A 123 -12.19 -19.89 -5.79
N PRO A 124 -11.58 -19.34 -6.86
CA PRO A 124 -12.31 -18.51 -7.80
C PRO A 124 -13.46 -19.30 -8.42
N ARG A 125 -14.69 -18.77 -8.34
CA ARG A 125 -15.85 -19.39 -8.98
C ARG A 125 -15.59 -19.50 -10.49
N ARG A 126 -15.63 -20.71 -11.07
CA ARG A 126 -15.59 -20.86 -12.53
C ARG A 126 -16.84 -20.21 -13.13
N PRO A 127 -16.72 -19.34 -14.15
CA PRO A 127 -17.88 -18.86 -14.88
C PRO A 127 -18.62 -20.06 -15.49
N GLU A 128 -19.94 -20.12 -15.32
CA GLU A 128 -20.78 -21.09 -16.03
C GLU A 128 -20.62 -20.87 -17.54
N THR A 129 -19.79 -21.68 -18.21
CA THR A 129 -19.93 -21.91 -19.65
C THR A 129 -21.10 -22.87 -19.85
N GLY A 130 -22.29 -22.41 -19.48
CA GLY A 130 -23.54 -23.01 -19.92
C GLY A 130 -23.86 -22.44 -21.28
N ASP A 131 -23.71 -23.26 -22.33
CA ASP A 131 -24.29 -22.99 -23.65
C ASP A 131 -25.79 -22.72 -23.46
N ARG A 132 -26.17 -21.44 -23.38
CA ARG A 132 -27.57 -21.03 -23.45
C ARG A 132 -28.04 -21.22 -24.89
N ARG A 133 -28.30 -22.47 -25.29
CA ARG A 133 -29.26 -22.75 -26.34
C ARG A 133 -30.64 -22.38 -25.81
N PRO A 134 -31.43 -21.54 -26.50
CA PRO A 134 -32.80 -21.29 -26.11
C PRO A 134 -33.61 -22.54 -26.45
N GLU A 135 -33.76 -23.45 -25.50
CA GLU A 135 -34.70 -24.55 -25.62
C GLU A 135 -36.03 -24.20 -24.95
N THR A 136 -37.05 -24.20 -25.79
CA THR A 136 -38.47 -24.07 -25.50
C THR A 136 -38.99 -25.28 -24.74
N GLY A 137 -39.69 -25.04 -23.62
CA GLY A 137 -40.67 -25.99 -23.06
C GLY A 137 -40.14 -26.94 -21.98
N ASP A 138 -40.94 -27.05 -20.92
CA ASP A 138 -40.93 -28.06 -19.85
C ASP A 138 -39.80 -28.02 -18.80
N ARG A 139 -40.01 -27.16 -17.80
CA ARG A 139 -39.28 -27.15 -16.53
C ARG A 139 -39.54 -28.45 -15.75
N ARG A 140 -38.60 -29.40 -15.80
CA ARG A 140 -38.31 -30.29 -14.67
C ARG A 140 -37.11 -29.73 -13.90
N PRO A 141 -37.16 -29.61 -12.56
CA PRO A 141 -35.97 -29.28 -11.79
C PRO A 141 -35.03 -30.48 -11.87
N GLU A 142 -33.90 -30.33 -12.54
CA GLU A 142 -32.79 -31.25 -12.39
C GLU A 142 -32.20 -31.07 -10.98
N THR A 143 -32.41 -32.07 -10.13
CA THR A 143 -31.68 -32.27 -8.88
C THR A 143 -30.25 -32.71 -9.18
N GLY A 144 -29.45 -31.80 -9.74
CA GLY A 144 -28.00 -31.94 -9.73
C GLY A 144 -27.48 -31.57 -8.34
N ASP A 145 -26.81 -32.50 -7.68
CA ASP A 145 -26.04 -32.30 -6.44
C ASP A 145 -24.96 -31.22 -6.64
N ARG A 146 -25.36 -29.94 -6.60
CA ARG A 146 -24.44 -28.81 -6.59
C ARG A 146 -24.02 -28.58 -5.15
N ARG A 147 -22.95 -29.25 -4.71
CA ARG A 147 -22.26 -28.86 -3.48
C ARG A 147 -21.68 -27.46 -3.71
N PRO A 148 -22.06 -26.43 -2.93
CA PRO A 148 -21.31 -25.19 -2.94
C PRO A 148 -19.85 -25.50 -2.60
N GLU A 149 -18.92 -24.89 -3.34
CA GLU A 149 -17.47 -24.94 -3.07
C GLU A 149 -17.22 -24.30 -1.68
N THR A 150 -17.43 -25.07 -0.63
CA THR A 150 -17.40 -24.68 0.79
C THR A 150 -16.01 -24.84 1.39
N GLU A 151 -15.01 -25.16 0.57
CA GLU A 151 -13.66 -25.48 1.01
C GLU A 151 -12.71 -24.32 0.76
N ALA A 152 -11.95 -23.95 1.79
CA ALA A 152 -10.86 -22.99 1.66
C ALA A 152 -9.84 -23.46 0.59
N PHE A 153 -9.54 -22.58 -0.35
CA PHE A 153 -8.50 -22.74 -1.35
C PHE A 153 -7.17 -23.11 -0.70
N GLY A 154 -6.54 -24.18 -1.18
CA GLY A 154 -5.29 -24.71 -0.66
C GLY A 154 -5.44 -25.71 0.50
N LEU A 155 -6.65 -25.91 1.01
CA LEU A 155 -7.02 -26.98 1.94
C LEU A 155 -8.22 -27.79 1.43
N SER A 156 -8.47 -27.74 0.12
CA SER A 156 -9.46 -28.60 -0.53
C SER A 156 -8.85 -29.94 -0.93
N VAL A 157 -9.67 -30.96 -1.13
CA VAL A 157 -9.18 -32.28 -1.57
C VAL A 157 -8.37 -32.18 -2.86
N GLU A 158 -8.82 -31.40 -3.84
CA GLU A 158 -8.17 -31.24 -5.15
C GLU A 158 -6.85 -30.45 -5.07
N THR A 159 -6.72 -29.56 -4.09
CA THR A 159 -5.48 -28.80 -3.89
C THR A 159 -4.44 -29.60 -3.11
N LEU A 160 -4.88 -30.49 -2.21
CA LEU A 160 -4.01 -31.33 -1.38
C LEU A 160 -3.58 -32.63 -2.08
N LEU A 161 -4.46 -33.24 -2.88
CA LEU A 161 -4.25 -34.56 -3.48
C LEU A 161 -4.22 -34.49 -5.02
N SER A 162 -3.36 -35.31 -5.63
CA SER A 162 -3.38 -35.62 -7.06
C SER A 162 -3.51 -37.14 -7.20
N ALA A 163 -4.59 -37.59 -7.84
CA ALA A 163 -4.92 -39.02 -7.96
C ALA A 163 -4.89 -39.77 -6.60
N GLY A 164 -5.32 -39.12 -5.52
CA GLY A 164 -5.35 -39.69 -4.16
C GLY A 164 -4.02 -39.64 -3.39
N VAL A 165 -2.94 -39.21 -4.04
CA VAL A 165 -1.60 -39.08 -3.45
C VAL A 165 -1.35 -37.62 -3.05
N PRO A 166 -0.69 -37.34 -1.90
CA PRO A 166 -0.32 -35.98 -1.51
C PRO A 166 0.48 -35.26 -2.60
N ARG A 167 0.08 -34.03 -2.93
CA ARG A 167 0.79 -33.19 -3.93
C ARG A 167 2.12 -32.64 -3.39
N ALA A 168 2.30 -32.63 -2.07
CA ALA A 168 3.52 -32.16 -1.42
C ALA A 168 3.97 -33.13 -0.31
N ASP A 169 5.27 -33.14 -0.05
CA ASP A 169 5.90 -33.82 1.09
C ASP A 169 5.75 -32.99 2.38
N ALA A 170 5.54 -31.67 2.24
CA ALA A 170 5.18 -30.78 3.34
C ALA A 170 4.12 -29.75 2.92
N PHE A 171 2.98 -29.77 3.59
CA PHE A 171 2.01 -28.67 3.60
C PHE A 171 2.28 -27.81 4.84
N VAL A 172 2.80 -26.61 4.62
CA VAL A 172 3.16 -25.66 5.66
C VAL A 172 1.92 -24.88 6.08
N LEU A 173 1.63 -24.91 7.38
CA LEU A 173 0.43 -24.37 7.99
C LEU A 173 0.79 -23.35 9.07
N SER A 174 0.00 -22.29 9.20
CA SER A 174 0.23 -21.26 10.20
C SER A 174 -0.38 -21.60 11.56
N HIS A 175 -1.36 -22.51 11.60
CA HIS A 175 -2.16 -22.82 12.79
C HIS A 175 -2.61 -24.31 12.85
N PRO A 176 -2.68 -24.94 14.04
CA PRO A 176 -3.15 -26.33 14.21
C PRO A 176 -4.56 -26.60 13.70
N ASP A 177 -5.43 -25.59 13.62
CA ASP A 177 -6.77 -25.75 13.05
C ASP A 177 -6.72 -26.14 11.58
N GLN A 178 -5.78 -25.55 10.84
CA GLN A 178 -5.54 -25.90 9.44
C GLN A 178 -5.04 -27.34 9.33
N GLN A 179 -4.26 -27.81 10.30
CA GLN A 179 -3.79 -29.20 10.35
C GLN A 179 -4.94 -30.17 10.59
N ARG A 180 -5.83 -29.84 11.53
CA ARG A 180 -7.06 -30.62 11.79
C ARG A 180 -7.95 -30.66 10.56
N LEU A 181 -8.12 -29.52 9.88
CA LEU A 181 -8.93 -29.43 8.66
C LEU A 181 -8.33 -30.24 7.50
N LEU A 182 -7.00 -30.14 7.29
CA LEU A 182 -6.28 -30.93 6.30
C LEU A 182 -6.44 -32.43 6.58
N ALA A 183 -6.23 -32.87 7.81
CA ALA A 183 -6.34 -34.28 8.19
C ALA A 183 -7.77 -34.82 8.04
N ALA A 184 -8.80 -34.00 8.32
CA ALA A 184 -10.19 -34.37 8.16
C ALA A 184 -10.58 -34.53 6.68
N ARG A 185 -10.08 -33.66 5.80
CA ARG A 185 -10.43 -33.66 4.37
C ARG A 185 -9.59 -34.62 3.53
N ALA A 186 -8.30 -34.72 3.83
CA ALA A 186 -7.35 -35.55 3.11
C ALA A 186 -6.49 -36.36 4.10
N PRO A 187 -7.03 -37.43 4.72
CA PRO A 187 -6.29 -38.24 5.70
C PRO A 187 -4.95 -38.78 5.17
N SER A 188 -4.86 -39.10 3.87
CA SER A 188 -3.61 -39.55 3.24
C SER A 188 -2.51 -38.48 3.20
N ALA A 189 -2.86 -37.19 3.31
CA ALA A 189 -1.92 -36.07 3.39
C ALA A 189 -1.59 -35.64 4.83
N ALA A 190 -2.23 -36.21 5.85
CA ALA A 190 -2.06 -35.78 7.25
C ALA A 190 -0.60 -35.85 7.73
N GLY A 191 0.15 -36.86 7.28
CA GLY A 191 1.57 -37.01 7.60
C GLY A 191 2.49 -35.95 6.97
N ALA A 192 2.02 -35.24 5.94
CA ALA A 192 2.73 -34.14 5.31
C ALA A 192 2.39 -32.77 5.93
N ALA A 193 1.45 -32.68 6.89
CA ALA A 193 1.09 -31.41 7.50
C ALA A 193 2.17 -30.93 8.50
N VAL A 194 2.66 -29.70 8.31
CA VAL A 194 3.69 -29.09 9.14
C VAL A 194 3.18 -27.73 9.65
N VAL A 195 2.90 -27.63 10.95
CA VAL A 195 2.60 -26.33 11.58
C VAL A 195 3.91 -25.58 11.82
N ALA A 196 4.14 -24.53 11.04
CA ALA A 196 5.38 -23.74 11.07
C ALA A 196 5.14 -22.23 11.19
N GLY A 197 3.92 -21.81 11.50
CA GLY A 197 3.61 -20.39 11.71
C GLY A 197 3.56 -19.54 10.44
N ASP A 198 3.58 -18.21 10.58
CA ASP A 198 3.58 -17.27 9.45
C ASP A 198 4.85 -16.40 9.42
N PRO A 199 5.76 -16.60 8.44
CA PRO A 199 7.03 -15.87 8.38
C PRO A 199 6.88 -14.39 8.01
N CYS A 200 5.77 -13.99 7.39
CA CYS A 200 5.47 -12.58 7.11
C CYS A 200 5.04 -11.89 8.41
N PHE A 201 4.17 -12.54 9.19
CA PHE A 201 3.74 -12.01 10.48
C PHE A 201 4.93 -11.85 11.44
N ASP A 202 5.84 -12.83 11.50
CA ASP A 202 7.07 -12.72 12.28
C ASP A 202 7.93 -11.52 11.88
N ARG A 203 8.11 -11.28 10.56
CA ARG A 203 8.82 -10.08 10.08
C ARG A 203 8.11 -8.79 10.43
N LEU A 204 6.77 -8.76 10.39
CA LEU A 204 5.99 -7.61 10.81
C LEU A 204 6.20 -7.33 12.31
N LEU A 205 6.10 -8.36 13.16
CA LEU A 205 6.36 -8.26 14.60
C LEU A 205 7.77 -7.76 14.90
N ALA A 206 8.79 -8.31 14.23
CA ALA A 206 10.19 -7.87 14.37
C ALA A 206 10.40 -6.41 13.92
N SER A 207 9.52 -5.87 13.09
CA SER A 207 9.61 -4.51 12.55
C SER A 207 8.79 -3.48 13.34
N LEU A 208 7.80 -3.91 14.13
CA LEU A 208 6.92 -3.01 14.90
C LEU A 208 7.68 -2.01 15.80
N PRO A 209 8.74 -2.39 16.54
CA PRO A 209 9.50 -1.43 17.37
C PRO A 209 10.17 -0.32 16.56
N LEU A 210 10.29 -0.48 15.23
CA LEU A 210 10.92 0.46 14.32
C LEU A 210 9.92 1.40 13.63
N ARG A 211 8.67 1.50 14.13
CA ARG A 211 7.60 2.33 13.54
C ARG A 211 8.03 3.72 13.08
N GLU A 212 8.71 4.48 13.95
CA GLU A 212 9.16 5.84 13.63
C GLU A 212 10.19 5.89 12.49
N ARG A 213 10.97 4.82 12.30
CA ARG A 213 11.88 4.69 11.15
C ARG A 213 11.10 4.61 9.84
N TYR A 214 10.01 3.83 9.80
CA TYR A 214 9.16 3.71 8.61
C TYR A 214 8.38 5.00 8.34
N ARG A 215 7.86 5.65 9.39
CA ARG A 215 7.17 6.95 9.26
C ARG A 215 8.05 8.04 8.66
N ARG A 216 9.32 8.12 9.10
CA ARG A 216 10.31 9.04 8.53
C ARG A 216 10.60 8.73 7.06
N ALA A 217 10.75 7.46 6.72
CA ALA A 217 11.05 7.04 5.35
C ALA A 217 9.89 7.31 4.37
N LEU A 218 8.65 7.25 4.86
CA LEU A 218 7.45 7.62 4.13
C LEU A 218 7.14 9.13 4.20
N GLY A 219 7.98 9.94 4.85
CA GLY A 219 7.80 11.38 4.96
C GLY A 219 6.55 11.80 5.74
N ILE A 220 5.99 10.94 6.58
CA ILE A 220 4.69 11.18 7.26
C ILE A 220 4.86 12.19 8.41
N GLY A 221 5.96 12.10 9.16
CA GLY A 221 6.18 12.93 10.36
C GLY A 221 5.14 12.62 11.44
N ASP A 222 4.55 13.67 12.03
CA ASP A 222 3.52 13.54 13.08
C ASP A 222 2.10 13.30 12.54
N ARG A 223 1.92 13.35 11.21
CA ARG A 223 0.61 13.24 10.57
C ARG A 223 0.04 11.83 10.73
N LYS A 224 -1.28 11.71 10.82
CA LYS A 224 -1.94 10.40 10.83
C LYS A 224 -1.78 9.72 9.46
N LEU A 225 -1.37 8.46 9.42
CA LEU A 225 -1.37 7.66 8.20
C LEU A 225 -2.64 6.82 8.13
N ILE A 226 -3.51 7.14 7.16
CA ILE A 226 -4.70 6.36 6.84
C ILE A 226 -4.40 5.50 5.62
N VAL A 227 -4.37 4.18 5.78
CA VAL A 227 -4.03 3.24 4.72
C VAL A 227 -5.29 2.57 4.19
N LEU A 228 -5.52 2.64 2.89
CA LEU A 228 -6.53 1.86 2.20
C LEU A 228 -5.88 0.60 1.65
N SER A 229 -6.47 -0.57 1.91
CA SER A 229 -6.00 -1.86 1.40
C SER A 229 -7.06 -2.50 0.51
N SER A 230 -6.70 -2.81 -0.74
CA SER A 230 -7.61 -3.49 -1.67
C SER A 230 -7.01 -4.78 -2.21
N THR A 231 -7.80 -5.85 -2.13
CA THR A 231 -7.68 -7.01 -3.00
C THR A 231 -8.05 -6.64 -4.44
N TRP A 232 -8.30 -7.63 -5.28
CA TRP A 232 -8.72 -7.50 -6.66
C TRP A 232 -10.11 -8.14 -6.83
N SER A 233 -10.74 -7.95 -8.00
CA SER A 233 -12.13 -8.33 -8.32
C SER A 233 -13.20 -7.32 -7.92
N GLY A 234 -14.44 -7.56 -8.36
CA GLY A 234 -15.60 -6.71 -8.08
C GLY A 234 -15.96 -6.60 -6.60
N ASP A 235 -15.60 -7.60 -5.78
CA ASP A 235 -15.89 -7.61 -4.34
C ASP A 235 -14.81 -6.91 -3.51
N SER A 236 -13.69 -6.51 -4.13
CA SER A 236 -12.61 -5.79 -3.46
C SER A 236 -13.03 -4.37 -3.04
N LEU A 237 -12.23 -3.73 -2.19
CA LEU A 237 -12.48 -2.35 -1.77
C LEU A 237 -12.61 -1.41 -2.96
N LEU A 238 -11.67 -1.45 -3.90
CA LEU A 238 -11.72 -0.59 -5.09
C LEU A 238 -12.70 -1.11 -6.16
N GLY A 239 -13.01 -2.41 -6.16
CA GLY A 239 -14.05 -2.96 -7.03
C GLY A 239 -15.45 -2.46 -6.67
N THR A 240 -15.74 -2.34 -5.37
CA THR A 240 -17.03 -1.87 -4.85
C THR A 240 -17.10 -0.36 -4.66
N ARG A 241 -15.97 0.28 -4.30
CA ARG A 241 -15.91 1.69 -3.92
C ARG A 241 -14.71 2.40 -4.58
N PRO A 242 -14.67 2.48 -5.93
CA PRO A 242 -13.54 3.07 -6.65
C PRO A 242 -13.26 4.54 -6.31
N GLU A 243 -14.29 5.28 -5.86
CA GLU A 243 -14.19 6.70 -5.47
C GLU A 243 -13.75 6.92 -4.02
N LEU A 244 -13.71 5.89 -3.17
CA LEU A 244 -13.37 6.04 -1.76
C LEU A 244 -12.00 6.73 -1.52
N PRO A 245 -10.92 6.42 -2.28
CA PRO A 245 -9.67 7.17 -2.15
C PRO A 245 -9.83 8.68 -2.37
N ARG A 246 -10.65 9.10 -3.35
CA ARG A 246 -10.94 10.51 -3.63
C ARG A 246 -11.71 11.16 -2.48
N GLU A 247 -12.77 10.50 -2.03
CA GLU A 247 -13.64 11.04 -0.99
C GLU A 247 -12.91 11.23 0.35
N LEU A 248 -11.95 10.34 0.66
CA LEU A 248 -11.09 10.45 1.83
C LEU A 248 -10.05 11.57 1.68
N VAL A 249 -9.31 11.61 0.56
CA VAL A 249 -8.32 12.67 0.33
C VAL A 249 -8.98 14.05 0.30
N ALA A 250 -10.22 14.15 -0.19
CA ALA A 250 -10.98 15.40 -0.18
C ALA A 250 -11.44 15.86 1.23
N GLU A 251 -11.51 14.95 2.21
CA GLU A 251 -11.94 15.26 3.57
C GLU A 251 -10.77 15.54 4.51
N LEU A 252 -9.61 14.90 4.27
CA LEU A 252 -8.44 14.99 5.13
C LEU A 252 -7.62 16.27 4.87
N SER A 253 -7.26 16.98 5.96
CA SER A 253 -6.27 18.06 5.88
C SER A 253 -4.87 17.49 5.66
N PRO A 254 -4.08 18.00 4.69
CA PRO A 254 -2.70 17.58 4.45
C PRO A 254 -1.75 17.78 5.64
N GLU A 255 -2.10 18.68 6.57
CA GLU A 255 -1.38 18.97 7.81
C GLU A 255 -1.62 17.92 8.90
N GLU A 256 -2.76 17.24 8.84
CA GLU A 256 -3.21 16.33 9.90
C GLU A 256 -3.06 14.86 9.50
N ALA A 257 -3.24 14.55 8.21
CA ALA A 257 -3.23 13.17 7.73
C ALA A 257 -2.66 13.00 6.32
N VAL A 258 -2.15 11.79 6.07
CA VAL A 258 -1.71 11.29 4.76
C VAL A 258 -2.52 10.04 4.44
N CYS A 259 -3.06 9.97 3.23
CA CYS A 259 -3.71 8.76 2.73
C CYS A 259 -2.71 7.92 1.92
N ALA A 260 -2.72 6.61 2.07
CA ALA A 260 -1.90 5.69 1.28
C ALA A 260 -2.71 4.50 0.76
N LEU A 261 -2.41 4.02 -0.44
CA LEU A 261 -2.98 2.80 -1.01
C LEU A 261 -1.98 1.65 -0.93
N ILE A 262 -2.45 0.51 -0.44
CA ILE A 262 -1.86 -0.81 -0.65
C ILE A 262 -2.77 -1.56 -1.62
N LEU A 263 -2.21 -1.94 -2.77
CA LEU A 263 -2.92 -2.64 -3.82
C LEU A 263 -2.40 -4.06 -3.93
N HIS A 264 -3.29 -5.03 -4.08
CA HIS A 264 -2.86 -6.39 -4.37
C HIS A 264 -2.14 -6.46 -5.72
N PRO A 265 -1.03 -7.21 -5.85
CA PRO A 265 -0.26 -7.27 -7.10
C PRO A 265 -1.09 -7.65 -8.34
N ASN A 266 -2.07 -8.56 -8.21
CA ASN A 266 -2.96 -8.90 -9.33
C ASN A 266 -3.79 -7.72 -9.85
N LEU A 267 -4.14 -6.74 -8.99
CA LEU A 267 -4.80 -5.50 -9.43
C LEU A 267 -3.81 -4.66 -10.22
N THR A 268 -2.62 -4.41 -9.66
CA THR A 268 -1.56 -3.61 -10.29
C THR A 268 -1.13 -4.17 -11.64
N HIS A 269 -0.77 -5.46 -11.68
CA HIS A 269 -0.24 -6.13 -12.87
C HIS A 269 -1.31 -6.60 -13.85
N GLY A 270 -2.55 -6.82 -13.38
CA GLY A 270 -3.67 -7.11 -14.27
C GLY A 270 -4.08 -5.91 -15.12
N HIS A 271 -3.93 -4.69 -14.59
CA HIS A 271 -4.30 -3.45 -15.28
C HIS A 271 -3.09 -2.62 -15.78
N GLY A 272 -1.90 -2.94 -15.31
CA GLY A 272 -0.67 -2.17 -15.54
C GLY A 272 -0.53 -1.02 -14.54
N ALA A 273 0.65 -0.92 -13.90
CA ALA A 273 0.92 0.07 -12.86
C ALA A 273 0.67 1.53 -13.31
N GLY A 274 0.97 1.86 -14.57
CA GLY A 274 0.72 3.18 -15.15
C GLY A 274 -0.77 3.53 -15.24
N ALA A 275 -1.62 2.57 -15.61
CA ALA A 275 -3.07 2.77 -15.70
C ALA A 275 -3.66 2.98 -14.30
N VAL A 276 -3.27 2.17 -13.33
CA VAL A 276 -3.70 2.29 -11.93
C VAL A 276 -3.30 3.64 -11.33
N ARG A 277 -2.07 4.09 -11.57
CA ARG A 277 -1.63 5.45 -11.16
C ARG A 277 -2.42 6.54 -11.89
N GLY A 278 -2.74 6.32 -13.17
CA GLY A 278 -3.60 7.21 -13.96
C GLY A 278 -5.00 7.35 -13.37
N TRP A 279 -5.60 6.25 -12.90
CA TRP A 279 -6.92 6.26 -12.26
C TRP A 279 -6.97 7.12 -11.02
N TYR A 280 -5.86 7.29 -10.29
CA TYR A 280 -5.76 8.06 -9.05
C TYR A 280 -4.80 9.25 -9.15
N ALA A 281 -4.55 9.75 -10.36
CA ALA A 281 -3.53 10.77 -10.59
C ALA A 281 -3.82 12.10 -9.85
N ASP A 282 -5.09 12.43 -9.67
CA ASP A 282 -5.56 13.56 -8.87
C ASP A 282 -5.27 13.37 -7.37
N CYS A 283 -5.59 12.20 -6.81
CA CYS A 283 -5.23 11.87 -5.43
C CYS A 283 -3.72 11.90 -5.20
N LEU A 284 -2.92 11.39 -6.16
CA LEU A 284 -1.47 11.40 -6.09
C LEU A 284 -0.91 12.84 -6.08
N ARG A 285 -1.45 13.74 -6.92
CA ARG A 285 -1.10 15.17 -6.88
C ARG A 285 -1.53 15.85 -5.59
N ALA A 286 -2.63 15.40 -4.98
CA ALA A 286 -3.10 15.83 -3.68
C ALA A 286 -2.29 15.25 -2.49
N GLY A 287 -1.23 14.47 -2.75
CA GLY A 287 -0.32 13.95 -1.73
C GLY A 287 -0.64 12.54 -1.22
N MET A 288 -1.58 11.82 -1.85
CA MET A 288 -1.80 10.40 -1.56
C MET A 288 -0.62 9.55 -2.02
N LEU A 289 -0.28 8.52 -1.25
CA LEU A 289 0.78 7.57 -1.59
C LEU A 289 0.18 6.30 -2.24
N ILE A 290 0.93 5.66 -3.13
CA ILE A 290 0.72 4.25 -3.50
C ILE A 290 1.99 3.51 -3.06
N LEU A 291 1.82 2.55 -2.16
CA LEU A 291 2.93 1.82 -1.56
C LEU A 291 3.37 0.66 -2.45
N ASP A 292 4.69 0.44 -2.49
CA ASP A 292 5.30 -0.67 -3.22
C ASP A 292 4.78 -2.04 -2.74
N GLU A 293 4.61 -2.96 -3.68
CA GLU A 293 3.92 -4.22 -3.48
C GLU A 293 4.79 -5.36 -2.90
N ILE A 294 6.12 -5.20 -2.90
CA ILE A 294 7.05 -6.20 -2.34
C ILE A 294 7.44 -5.82 -0.91
N HIS A 295 7.94 -4.60 -0.71
CA HIS A 295 8.45 -4.12 0.57
C HIS A 295 7.58 -3.00 1.17
N GLY A 296 7.01 -2.13 0.31
CA GLY A 296 6.34 -0.90 0.74
C GLY A 296 5.10 -1.12 1.60
N TRP A 297 4.26 -2.11 1.27
CA TRP A 297 3.00 -2.34 1.97
C TRP A 297 3.18 -2.68 3.46
N ARG A 298 4.23 -3.43 3.80
CA ARG A 298 4.56 -3.77 5.20
C ARG A 298 5.02 -2.55 5.98
N ALA A 299 5.86 -1.73 5.36
CA ALA A 299 6.28 -0.44 5.93
C ALA A 299 5.06 0.47 6.19
N GLY A 300 4.09 0.48 5.26
CA GLY A 300 2.82 1.17 5.41
C GLY A 300 2.00 0.70 6.60
N LEU A 301 1.82 -0.63 6.75
CA LEU A 301 1.10 -1.20 7.88
C LEU A 301 1.75 -0.86 9.22
N ILE A 302 3.08 -0.98 9.32
CA ILE A 302 3.80 -0.66 10.56
C ILE A 302 3.68 0.83 10.90
N ALA A 303 3.69 1.70 9.89
CA ALA A 303 3.60 3.15 10.05
C ALA A 303 2.16 3.66 10.27
N ALA A 304 1.14 2.84 10.00
CA ALA A 304 -0.26 3.23 9.99
C ALA A 304 -0.76 3.71 11.35
N ASP A 305 -1.74 4.61 11.30
CA ASP A 305 -2.58 4.96 12.43
C ASP A 305 -3.99 4.34 12.28
N LEU A 306 -4.41 4.04 11.04
CA LEU A 306 -5.66 3.36 10.71
C LEU A 306 -5.55 2.64 9.36
N VAL A 307 -6.13 1.46 9.26
CA VAL A 307 -6.32 0.74 7.98
C VAL A 307 -7.81 0.61 7.66
N VAL A 308 -8.20 0.98 6.45
CA VAL A 308 -9.51 0.65 5.88
C VAL A 308 -9.30 -0.36 4.77
N GLY A 309 -9.79 -1.57 4.96
CA GLY A 309 -9.53 -2.65 4.01
C GLY A 309 -10.77 -3.40 3.58
N ASP A 310 -10.51 -4.44 2.79
CA ASP A 310 -11.47 -5.48 2.49
C ASP A 310 -11.08 -6.82 3.16
N HIS A 311 -11.64 -7.92 2.67
CA HIS A 311 -11.36 -9.29 3.12
C HIS A 311 -9.93 -9.80 2.80
N GLY A 312 -8.98 -8.95 2.40
CA GLY A 312 -7.60 -9.31 2.03
C GLY A 312 -6.63 -9.63 3.18
N SER A 313 -5.50 -10.26 2.85
CA SER A 313 -4.48 -10.63 3.84
C SER A 313 -3.81 -9.43 4.51
N VAL A 314 -3.61 -8.33 3.77
CA VAL A 314 -3.05 -7.08 4.31
C VAL A 314 -3.95 -6.52 5.41
N THR A 315 -5.27 -6.50 5.20
CA THR A 315 -6.24 -6.09 6.22
C THR A 315 -6.22 -7.01 7.44
N GLY A 316 -6.13 -8.33 7.21
CA GLY A 316 -5.98 -9.32 8.28
C GLY A 316 -4.73 -9.09 9.13
N TYR A 317 -3.57 -8.86 8.49
CA TYR A 317 -2.34 -8.56 9.21
C TYR A 317 -2.41 -7.26 9.99
N SER A 318 -3.03 -6.21 9.45
CA SER A 318 -3.27 -4.97 10.17
C SER A 318 -3.97 -5.21 11.50
N ALA A 319 -5.11 -5.91 11.46
CA ALA A 319 -5.87 -6.25 12.65
C ALA A 319 -5.07 -7.15 13.60
N ALA A 320 -4.38 -8.18 13.09
CA ALA A 320 -3.54 -9.07 13.90
C ALA A 320 -2.38 -8.34 14.60
N LEU A 321 -1.86 -7.25 14.03
CA LEU A 321 -0.85 -6.39 14.66
C LEU A 321 -1.43 -5.43 15.72
N GLY A 322 -2.76 -5.38 15.88
CA GLY A 322 -3.44 -4.42 16.74
C GLY A 322 -3.55 -3.02 16.15
N VAL A 323 -3.31 -2.85 14.84
CA VAL A 323 -3.54 -1.56 14.16
C VAL A 323 -5.04 -1.34 14.04
N PRO A 324 -5.57 -0.15 14.37
CA PRO A 324 -6.98 0.17 14.18
C PRO A 324 -7.41 -0.17 12.75
N THR A 325 -8.49 -0.93 12.60
CA THR A 325 -8.90 -1.50 11.30
C THR A 325 -10.40 -1.41 11.10
N LEU A 326 -10.81 -0.87 9.95
CA LEU A 326 -12.19 -0.80 9.47
C LEU A 326 -12.37 -1.61 8.17
N LEU A 327 -13.57 -2.12 7.94
CA LEU A 327 -13.93 -2.77 6.69
C LEU A 327 -14.74 -1.83 5.80
N GLY A 328 -14.15 -1.44 4.66
CA GLY A 328 -14.82 -0.66 3.63
C GLY A 328 -15.59 -1.49 2.60
N SER A 329 -15.21 -2.77 2.46
CA SER A 329 -15.91 -3.83 1.72
C SER A 329 -15.67 -5.16 2.41
N PHE A 330 -16.58 -6.12 2.29
CA PHE A 330 -16.34 -7.49 2.76
C PHE A 330 -17.32 -8.45 2.09
N THR A 331 -16.82 -9.63 1.74
CA THR A 331 -17.59 -10.72 1.13
C THR A 331 -17.44 -11.98 1.98
N GLU A 332 -18.14 -13.04 1.60
CA GLU A 332 -18.07 -14.32 2.29
C GLU A 332 -16.65 -14.93 2.20
N VAL A 333 -16.18 -15.49 3.33
CA VAL A 333 -14.88 -16.15 3.44
C VAL A 333 -15.03 -17.47 4.20
N PRO A 334 -14.07 -18.42 4.08
CA PRO A 334 -14.10 -19.63 4.87
C PRO A 334 -14.22 -19.35 6.38
N PRO A 335 -15.09 -20.07 7.10
CA PRO A 335 -15.31 -19.87 8.52
C PRO A 335 -14.08 -20.29 9.34
N GLU A 336 -14.05 -19.87 10.61
CA GLU A 336 -12.98 -20.21 11.56
C GLU A 336 -11.57 -19.79 11.09
N THR A 337 -11.50 -18.70 10.32
CA THR A 337 -10.24 -18.12 9.86
C THR A 337 -9.97 -16.75 10.47
N ALA A 338 -8.72 -16.27 10.39
CA ALA A 338 -8.38 -14.90 10.79
C ALA A 338 -9.25 -13.86 10.06
N ILE A 339 -9.57 -14.09 8.78
CA ILE A 339 -10.40 -13.16 8.00
C ILE A 339 -11.89 -13.28 8.35
N SER A 340 -12.40 -14.47 8.70
CA SER A 340 -13.79 -14.56 9.18
C SER A 340 -13.95 -13.85 10.52
N ALA A 341 -13.00 -14.04 11.45
CA ALA A 341 -12.97 -13.30 12.72
C ALA A 341 -12.86 -11.79 12.51
N LEU A 342 -12.04 -11.34 11.55
CA LEU A 342 -12.00 -9.93 11.15
C LEU A 342 -13.36 -9.43 10.68
N GLY A 343 -14.06 -10.21 9.85
CA GLY A 343 -15.40 -9.88 9.36
C GLY A 343 -16.45 -9.72 10.46
N GLU A 344 -16.32 -10.47 11.55
CA GLU A 344 -17.21 -10.40 12.71
C GLU A 344 -16.87 -9.22 13.62
N LEU A 345 -15.59 -8.91 13.80
CA LEU A 345 -15.11 -7.96 14.81
C LEU A 345 -14.91 -6.54 14.30
N ALA A 346 -14.51 -6.35 13.04
CA ALA A 346 -14.16 -5.02 12.54
C ALA A 346 -15.39 -4.16 12.23
N PRO A 347 -15.41 -2.88 12.67
CA PRO A 347 -16.48 -1.96 12.32
C PRO A 347 -16.50 -1.69 10.81
N ARG A 348 -17.68 -1.33 10.31
CA ARG A 348 -17.90 -1.04 8.89
C ARG A 348 -17.72 0.45 8.63
N LEU A 349 -16.96 0.80 7.59
CA LEU A 349 -16.95 2.18 7.11
C LEU A 349 -18.31 2.47 6.46
N PRO A 350 -19.02 3.56 6.83
CA PRO A 350 -20.27 3.94 6.18
C PRO A 350 -20.13 4.01 4.67
N LEU A 351 -21.21 3.73 3.93
CA LEU A 351 -21.20 3.75 2.46
C LEU A 351 -20.95 5.15 1.89
N HIS A 352 -21.37 6.18 2.63
CA HIS A 352 -21.22 7.58 2.30
C HIS A 352 -20.71 8.33 3.53
N GLY A 353 -19.83 9.31 3.32
CA GLY A 353 -19.28 10.11 4.40
C GLY A 353 -20.27 11.15 4.97
N PRO A 354 -19.82 12.04 5.88
CA PRO A 354 -18.45 12.27 6.34
C PRO A 354 -17.80 11.04 6.98
N TYR A 355 -16.52 10.80 6.68
CA TYR A 355 -15.77 9.66 7.21
C TYR A 355 -14.98 10.07 8.44
N LEU A 356 -14.53 11.32 8.54
CA LEU A 356 -13.64 11.81 9.59
C LEU A 356 -14.11 11.47 11.01
N PRO A 357 -15.42 11.55 11.37
CA PRO A 357 -15.90 11.12 12.69
C PRO A 357 -15.59 9.64 12.97
N VAL A 358 -15.91 8.75 12.03
CA VAL A 358 -15.70 7.29 12.18
C VAL A 358 -14.22 6.93 12.18
N LEU A 359 -13.40 7.61 11.36
CA LEU A 359 -11.95 7.40 11.38
C LEU A 359 -11.35 7.83 12.73
N THR A 360 -11.81 8.97 13.27
CA THR A 360 -11.32 9.51 14.53
C THR A 360 -11.71 8.62 15.71
N GLU A 361 -12.94 8.12 15.72
CA GLU A 361 -13.42 7.15 16.71
C GLU A 361 -12.58 5.87 16.68
N ALA A 362 -12.39 5.28 15.49
CA ALA A 362 -11.60 4.05 15.34
C ALA A 362 -10.14 4.20 15.79
N ILE A 363 -9.54 5.37 15.62
CA ILE A 363 -8.18 5.67 16.10
C ILE A 363 -8.15 5.86 17.62
N THR A 364 -9.17 6.49 18.20
CA THR A 364 -9.18 6.88 19.61
C THR A 364 -9.60 5.73 20.53
N ASP A 365 -10.55 4.90 20.09
CA ASP A 365 -11.03 3.72 20.81
C ASP A 365 -11.01 2.49 19.88
N PRO A 366 -9.83 1.89 19.66
CA PRO A 366 -9.68 0.86 18.66
C PRO A 366 -10.31 -0.47 19.10
N PRO A 367 -11.01 -1.17 18.18
CA PRO A 367 -11.51 -2.52 18.44
C PRO A 367 -10.36 -3.49 18.75
N ARG A 368 -10.62 -4.49 19.58
CA ARG A 368 -9.65 -5.54 19.92
C ARG A 368 -9.71 -6.68 18.92
N PHE A 369 -8.54 -7.10 18.46
CA PHE A 369 -8.39 -8.13 17.42
C PHE A 369 -7.57 -9.34 17.90
N ASP A 370 -7.60 -9.64 19.21
CA ASP A 370 -6.86 -10.76 19.80
C ASP A 370 -7.19 -12.10 19.11
N LEU A 371 -8.46 -12.32 18.76
CA LEU A 371 -8.91 -13.52 18.02
C LEU A 371 -8.35 -13.56 16.59
N VAL A 372 -8.21 -12.42 15.92
CA VAL A 372 -7.60 -12.36 14.58
C VAL A 372 -6.12 -12.70 14.67
N ALA A 373 -5.41 -12.18 15.69
CA ALA A 373 -4.00 -12.48 15.94
C ALA A 373 -3.78 -13.98 16.25
N ASP A 374 -4.58 -14.55 17.15
CA ASP A 374 -4.57 -15.98 17.50
C ASP A 374 -4.75 -16.88 16.26
N ARG A 375 -5.74 -16.57 15.42
CA ARG A 375 -6.02 -17.35 14.20
C ARG A 375 -5.03 -17.09 13.06
N THR A 376 -4.19 -16.05 13.16
CA THR A 376 -3.16 -15.76 12.16
C THR A 376 -2.04 -16.78 12.25
N THR A 377 -1.52 -17.02 13.46
CA THR A 377 -0.47 -18.01 13.69
C THR A 377 -0.43 -18.52 15.13
N SER A 378 -0.15 -19.82 15.31
CA SER A 378 0.08 -20.43 16.62
C SER A 378 1.54 -20.36 17.10
N ALA A 379 2.44 -19.80 16.28
CA ALA A 379 3.88 -19.81 16.54
C ALA A 379 4.51 -18.43 16.29
N PRO A 380 3.99 -17.36 16.90
CA PRO A 380 4.49 -16.00 16.67
C PRO A 380 5.97 -15.90 17.06
N GLY A 381 6.78 -15.37 16.15
CA GLY A 381 8.22 -15.20 16.28
C GLY A 381 9.06 -16.46 16.06
N GLN A 382 8.45 -17.60 15.72
CA GLN A 382 9.13 -18.89 15.61
C GLN A 382 9.10 -19.49 14.19
N ALA A 383 8.44 -18.83 13.24
CA ALA A 383 8.11 -19.43 11.95
C ALA A 383 9.35 -19.84 11.17
N LEU A 384 10.36 -18.97 11.08
CA LEU A 384 11.60 -19.29 10.38
C LEU A 384 12.37 -20.46 11.02
N SER A 385 12.31 -20.60 12.34
CA SER A 385 12.93 -21.74 13.05
C SER A 385 12.24 -23.05 12.72
N LEU A 386 10.91 -23.06 12.78
CA LEU A 386 10.12 -24.23 12.44
C LEU A 386 10.25 -24.60 10.95
N LEU A 387 10.28 -23.61 10.06
CA LEU A 387 10.52 -23.79 8.63
C LEU A 387 11.91 -24.33 8.34
N ARG A 388 12.96 -23.77 8.96
CA ARG A 388 14.34 -24.29 8.81
C ARG A 388 14.39 -25.76 9.20
N LYS A 389 13.87 -26.13 10.38
CA LYS A 389 13.79 -27.53 10.81
C LYS A 389 13.04 -28.43 9.83
N ALA A 390 11.93 -27.96 9.26
CA ALA A 390 11.15 -28.72 8.28
C ALA A 390 11.91 -28.89 6.95
N PHE A 391 12.46 -27.82 6.41
CA PHE A 391 13.19 -27.86 5.13
C PHE A 391 14.47 -28.67 5.23
N TYR A 392 15.24 -28.55 6.31
CA TYR A 392 16.48 -29.32 6.49
C TYR A 392 16.22 -30.83 6.66
N ARG A 393 15.10 -31.21 7.29
CA ARG A 393 14.63 -32.60 7.29
C ARG A 393 14.30 -33.10 5.89
N LEU A 394 13.62 -32.29 5.08
CA LEU A 394 13.33 -32.66 3.68
C LEU A 394 14.61 -32.78 2.86
N LEU A 395 15.60 -31.92 3.12
CA LEU A 395 16.90 -31.93 2.47
C LEU A 395 17.84 -33.03 2.97
N ASP A 396 17.47 -33.79 4.01
CA ASP A 396 18.35 -34.77 4.65
C ASP A 396 19.71 -34.15 5.02
N LEU A 397 19.63 -33.04 5.76
CA LEU A 397 20.75 -32.28 6.31
C LEU A 397 20.45 -31.89 7.77
N ASP A 398 21.50 -31.83 8.60
CA ASP A 398 21.42 -31.18 9.90
C ASP A 398 21.29 -29.66 9.75
N GLU A 399 20.49 -29.04 10.64
CA GLU A 399 20.36 -27.58 10.70
C GLU A 399 21.73 -26.90 10.93
N PRO A 400 22.00 -25.74 10.32
CA PRO A 400 23.19 -24.96 10.63
C PRO A 400 23.19 -24.52 12.09
N THR A 401 24.36 -24.45 12.71
CA THR A 401 24.52 -23.95 14.08
C THR A 401 24.38 -22.43 14.20
N ALA A 402 24.45 -21.71 13.08
CA ALA A 402 24.27 -20.27 13.03
C ALA A 402 22.81 -19.88 13.35
N GLU A 403 22.64 -18.80 14.10
CA GLU A 403 21.33 -18.22 14.42
C GLU A 403 20.55 -17.85 13.16
N ILE A 404 19.22 -17.89 13.25
CA ILE A 404 18.32 -17.46 12.18
C ILE A 404 18.20 -15.94 12.21
N SER A 405 18.48 -15.28 11.08
CA SER A 405 18.24 -13.86 10.91
C SER A 405 16.76 -13.58 10.59
N ALA A 406 15.98 -13.19 11.59
CA ALA A 406 14.65 -12.59 11.36
C ALA A 406 14.80 -11.09 11.09
N ALA A 407 15.31 -10.72 9.90
CA ALA A 407 15.59 -9.32 9.59
C ALA A 407 14.29 -8.49 9.45
N PRO A 408 14.24 -7.28 10.04
CA PRO A 408 13.14 -6.36 9.83
C PRO A 408 12.88 -6.08 8.35
N VAL A 409 11.68 -5.62 8.03
CA VAL A 409 11.30 -5.24 6.67
C VAL A 409 12.22 -4.11 6.17
N PRO A 410 12.83 -4.22 4.97
CA PRO A 410 13.63 -3.16 4.38
C PRO A 410 12.86 -1.85 4.29
N VAL A 411 13.53 -0.76 4.61
CA VAL A 411 13.00 0.57 4.38
C VAL A 411 13.27 0.92 2.92
N VAL A 412 12.21 0.90 2.09
CA VAL A 412 12.30 1.40 0.71
C VAL A 412 11.87 2.87 0.72
N SER A 413 12.82 3.77 0.55
CA SER A 413 12.53 5.19 0.33
C SER A 413 12.12 5.38 -1.13
N SER A 414 10.83 5.27 -1.41
CA SER A 414 10.28 5.66 -2.70
C SER A 414 9.09 6.57 -2.46
N LEU A 415 9.36 7.82 -2.09
CA LEU A 415 8.40 8.91 -2.30
C LEU A 415 8.63 9.42 -3.72
N PRO A 416 7.88 8.96 -4.73
CA PRO A 416 7.93 9.61 -6.03
C PRO A 416 7.50 11.07 -5.86
N GLY A 417 8.46 11.97 -6.11
CA GLY A 417 8.25 13.38 -6.41
C GLY A 417 7.33 14.15 -5.47
N SER A 418 7.78 14.44 -4.25
CA SER A 418 7.23 15.51 -3.41
C SER A 418 7.51 16.93 -3.97
N GLY A 419 7.78 17.05 -5.26
CA GLY A 419 8.21 18.28 -5.93
C GLY A 419 7.22 18.81 -6.98
N GLY A 420 6.00 18.27 -7.04
CA GLY A 420 4.93 18.86 -7.85
C GLY A 420 4.24 20.01 -7.11
N GLY A 421 3.85 21.05 -7.85
CA GLY A 421 3.01 22.12 -7.30
C GLY A 421 1.71 21.63 -6.66
N THR A 422 1.12 22.44 -5.77
CA THR A 422 -0.14 22.12 -5.07
C THR A 422 -1.32 22.93 -5.60
N ALA A 423 -2.54 22.45 -5.39
CA ALA A 423 -3.77 23.21 -5.62
C ALA A 423 -4.75 22.92 -4.50
N ASP A 424 -5.07 23.94 -3.71
CA ASP A 424 -5.74 23.81 -2.43
C ASP A 424 -6.84 24.87 -2.27
N PHE A 425 -8.02 24.46 -1.80
CA PHE A 425 -8.97 25.40 -1.21
C PHE A 425 -8.49 25.73 0.20
N VAL A 426 -8.19 27.00 0.44
CA VAL A 426 -7.74 27.51 1.72
C VAL A 426 -8.89 28.28 2.36
N SER A 427 -9.39 27.76 3.47
CA SER A 427 -10.39 28.42 4.31
C SER A 427 -9.68 29.17 5.42
N SER A 428 -10.05 30.43 5.62
CA SER A 428 -9.40 31.31 6.57
C SER A 428 -10.37 32.09 7.44
N GLU A 429 -9.99 32.24 8.71
CA GLU A 429 -10.61 33.13 9.68
C GLU A 429 -9.53 34.02 10.28
N ILE A 430 -9.89 35.26 10.61
CA ILE A 430 -8.95 36.22 11.19
C ILE A 430 -9.52 36.79 12.48
N ASP A 431 -8.68 36.87 13.50
CA ASP A 431 -8.88 37.67 14.69
C ASP A 431 -7.91 38.86 14.61
N PRO A 432 -8.36 40.03 14.13
CA PRO A 432 -7.49 41.18 13.94
C PRO A 432 -6.92 41.73 15.25
N ALA A 433 -7.66 41.62 16.35
CA ALA A 433 -7.23 42.11 17.65
C ALA A 433 -6.10 41.27 18.24
N ALA A 434 -6.23 39.94 18.14
CA ALA A 434 -5.18 39.00 18.54
C ALA A 434 -4.08 38.82 17.47
N ARG A 435 -4.26 39.37 16.26
CA ARG A 435 -3.40 39.17 15.09
C ARG A 435 -3.19 37.69 14.76
N ILE A 436 -4.26 36.90 14.88
CA ILE A 436 -4.27 35.46 14.58
C ILE A 436 -4.99 35.22 13.26
N VAL A 437 -4.32 34.52 12.34
CA VAL A 437 -4.92 34.01 11.10
C VAL A 437 -5.04 32.50 11.21
N ARG A 438 -6.27 32.01 11.33
CA ARG A 438 -6.56 30.57 11.34
C ARG A 438 -6.71 30.10 9.90
N LEU A 439 -5.96 29.09 9.52
CA LEU A 439 -5.95 28.53 8.19
C LEU A 439 -6.28 27.03 8.27
N SER A 440 -7.04 26.57 7.30
CA SER A 440 -7.21 25.16 6.99
C SER A 440 -7.24 24.99 5.47
N ARG A 441 -6.74 23.87 4.97
CA ARG A 441 -6.81 23.60 3.53
C ARG A 441 -7.28 22.20 3.22
N ARG A 442 -7.90 22.08 2.05
CA ARG A 442 -8.28 20.81 1.43
C ARG A 442 -7.82 20.81 -0.03
N PRO A 443 -7.39 19.67 -0.59
CA PRO A 443 -7.01 19.62 -1.99
C PRO A 443 -8.16 20.07 -2.90
N ALA A 444 -7.86 20.91 -3.90
CA ALA A 444 -8.88 21.51 -4.76
C ALA A 444 -9.32 20.61 -5.94
N GLU A 445 -8.42 19.73 -6.39
CA GLU A 445 -8.68 18.84 -7.52
C GLU A 445 -9.56 17.65 -7.15
N VAL A 446 -9.43 17.13 -5.92
CA VAL A 446 -10.32 16.08 -5.42
C VAL A 446 -11.47 16.72 -4.65
N GLN A 447 -12.68 16.50 -5.13
CA GLN A 447 -13.88 17.03 -4.50
C GLN A 447 -14.83 15.88 -4.20
N ARG A 448 -15.50 15.96 -3.05
CA ARG A 448 -16.69 15.14 -2.83
C ARG A 448 -17.77 15.58 -3.82
N PRO A 449 -18.55 14.65 -4.38
CA PRO A 449 -19.84 15.00 -4.94
C PRO A 449 -20.63 15.78 -3.87
N PRO A 450 -21.31 16.88 -4.21
CA PRO A 450 -22.07 17.68 -3.25
C PRO A 450 -23.27 16.86 -2.74
N ARG A 451 -23.04 16.07 -1.69
CA ARG A 451 -24.07 15.32 -0.98
C ARG A 451 -24.08 15.76 0.48
N GLY A 452 -24.67 16.94 0.68
CA GLY A 452 -25.27 17.37 1.93
C GLY A 452 -24.29 17.80 3.02
N ILE A 453 -24.53 18.98 3.57
CA ILE A 453 -23.85 19.59 4.73
C ILE A 453 -22.53 20.27 4.36
N HIS A 454 -22.64 21.47 3.81
CA HIS A 454 -21.65 22.50 4.12
C HIS A 454 -21.97 22.98 5.54
N PRO A 455 -21.06 22.84 6.52
CA PRO A 455 -21.24 23.55 7.78
C PRO A 455 -21.38 25.04 7.46
N GLU A 456 -22.33 25.71 8.10
CA GLU A 456 -22.40 27.17 8.11
C GLU A 456 -21.08 27.67 8.70
N SER A 457 -20.17 28.13 7.84
CA SER A 457 -18.88 28.66 8.24
C SER A 457 -18.79 30.10 7.77
N THR A 458 -18.43 30.98 8.69
CA THR A 458 -18.04 32.36 8.41
C THR A 458 -16.66 32.45 7.74
N ALA A 459 -15.96 31.33 7.55
CA ALA A 459 -14.63 31.28 6.95
C ALA A 459 -14.67 31.66 5.47
N THR A 460 -13.80 32.58 5.09
CA THR A 460 -13.60 32.93 3.68
C THR A 460 -12.73 31.87 3.02
N THR A 461 -13.17 31.35 1.88
CA THR A 461 -12.43 30.31 1.16
C THR A 461 -11.96 30.84 -0.18
N HIS A 462 -10.68 30.61 -0.49
CA HIS A 462 -10.08 30.95 -1.78
C HIS A 462 -9.28 29.77 -2.33
N LEU A 463 -9.00 29.81 -3.63
CA LEU A 463 -8.16 28.82 -4.29
C LEU A 463 -6.71 29.32 -4.30
N GLY A 464 -5.81 28.55 -3.69
CA GLY A 464 -4.36 28.65 -3.84
C GLY A 464 -3.87 27.61 -4.84
N CYS A 465 -2.96 27.97 -5.74
CA CYS A 465 -2.48 27.05 -6.78
C CYS A 465 -1.03 27.36 -7.17
N SER A 466 -0.24 26.33 -7.42
CA SER A 466 1.08 26.50 -8.03
C SER A 466 0.94 26.77 -9.53
N ILE A 467 1.84 27.60 -10.06
CA ILE A 467 1.80 28.04 -11.46
C ILE A 467 2.05 26.90 -12.46
N ASP A 468 2.72 25.85 -12.04
CA ASP A 468 3.03 24.64 -12.80
C ASP A 468 1.97 23.53 -12.61
N TYR A 469 0.96 23.74 -11.76
CA TYR A 469 -0.06 22.73 -11.48
C TYR A 469 -0.80 22.33 -12.77
N PRO A 470 -0.96 21.06 -13.14
CA PRO A 470 -1.33 20.68 -14.51
C PRO A 470 -2.75 21.10 -14.94
N ARG A 471 -3.67 21.34 -14.01
CA ARG A 471 -5.07 21.73 -14.30
C ARG A 471 -5.21 23.23 -14.57
N THR A 472 -5.40 23.61 -15.83
CA THR A 472 -5.56 25.02 -16.25
C THR A 472 -6.68 25.74 -15.50
N ALA A 473 -7.85 25.11 -15.35
CA ALA A 473 -8.99 25.71 -14.66
C ALA A 473 -8.66 26.11 -13.21
N LEU A 474 -7.89 25.29 -12.49
CA LEU A 474 -7.46 25.60 -11.12
C LEU A 474 -6.44 26.74 -11.12
N ARG A 475 -5.47 26.74 -12.03
CA ARG A 475 -4.50 27.85 -12.15
C ARG A 475 -5.17 29.18 -12.50
N THR A 476 -6.16 29.17 -13.40
CA THR A 476 -6.85 30.40 -13.83
C THR A 476 -7.82 30.94 -12.79
N GLY A 477 -8.39 30.07 -11.95
CA GLY A 477 -9.33 30.43 -10.88
C GLY A 477 -8.66 30.74 -9.54
N ALA A 478 -7.34 30.61 -9.43
CA ALA A 478 -6.63 30.81 -8.16
C ALA A 478 -6.53 32.31 -7.80
N ALA A 479 -6.91 32.62 -6.56
CA ALA A 479 -6.71 33.95 -5.97
C ALA A 479 -5.27 34.13 -5.46
N VAL A 480 -4.59 33.03 -5.13
CA VAL A 480 -3.19 32.99 -4.73
C VAL A 480 -2.42 32.07 -5.67
N LEU A 481 -1.45 32.61 -6.41
CA LEU A 481 -0.57 31.83 -7.26
C LEU A 481 0.83 31.73 -6.68
N THR A 482 1.38 30.52 -6.65
CA THR A 482 2.68 30.23 -6.04
C THR A 482 3.68 29.68 -7.05
N ALA A 483 4.94 30.05 -6.91
CA ALA A 483 6.05 29.53 -7.69
C ALA A 483 7.33 29.50 -6.82
N PRO A 484 8.27 28.57 -7.07
CA PRO A 484 9.59 28.64 -6.45
C PRO A 484 10.30 29.93 -6.85
N TYR A 485 11.12 30.49 -5.96
CA TYR A 485 11.83 31.75 -6.19
C TYR A 485 12.74 31.71 -7.43
N SER A 486 13.23 30.52 -7.80
CA SER A 486 14.00 30.29 -9.03
C SER A 486 13.26 30.68 -10.30
N ASP A 487 11.92 30.70 -10.29
CA ASP A 487 11.10 30.97 -11.47
C ASP A 487 10.99 32.47 -11.79
N LEU A 488 11.37 33.34 -10.85
CA LEU A 488 11.30 34.79 -11.04
C LEU A 488 12.33 35.30 -12.06
N GLY A 489 13.39 34.54 -12.31
CA GLY A 489 14.46 34.94 -13.21
C GLY A 489 15.20 36.20 -12.74
N SER A 490 15.68 37.01 -13.69
CA SER A 490 16.47 38.21 -13.41
C SER A 490 15.63 39.47 -13.10
N ASP A 491 14.32 39.46 -13.39
CA ASP A 491 13.41 40.60 -13.16
C ASP A 491 12.14 40.14 -12.42
N PRO A 492 12.19 40.10 -11.07
CA PRO A 492 11.04 39.77 -10.23
C PRO A 492 9.82 40.68 -10.46
N ASP A 493 10.04 41.94 -10.83
CA ASP A 493 8.94 42.90 -11.04
C ASP A 493 8.13 42.52 -12.27
N ALA A 494 8.82 42.34 -13.39
CA ALA A 494 8.20 41.90 -14.63
C ALA A 494 7.52 40.53 -14.48
N TRP A 495 8.10 39.62 -13.68
CA TRP A 495 7.51 38.31 -13.41
C TRP A 495 6.14 38.45 -12.75
N HIS A 496 6.04 39.15 -11.61
CA HIS A 496 4.75 39.33 -10.92
C HIS A 496 3.70 40.04 -11.79
N GLU A 497 4.09 41.06 -12.55
CA GLU A 497 3.18 41.75 -13.47
C GLU A 497 2.66 40.81 -14.57
N SER A 498 3.51 39.90 -15.07
CA SER A 498 3.11 38.89 -16.03
C SER A 498 2.08 37.92 -15.45
N ILE A 499 2.22 37.53 -14.17
CA ILE A 499 1.26 36.66 -13.47
C ILE A 499 -0.10 37.34 -13.41
N PHE A 500 -0.17 38.60 -12.95
CA PHE A 500 -1.45 39.29 -12.82
C PHE A 500 -2.14 39.55 -14.17
N ARG A 501 -1.36 39.70 -15.25
CA ARG A 501 -1.87 39.86 -16.61
C ARG A 501 -2.44 38.55 -17.16
N GLN A 502 -1.74 37.44 -16.94
CA GLN A 502 -2.15 36.12 -17.44
C GLN A 502 -3.27 35.49 -16.58
N HIS A 503 -3.36 35.86 -15.31
CA HIS A 503 -4.33 35.31 -14.35
C HIS A 503 -5.14 36.45 -13.70
N PRO A 504 -6.25 36.91 -14.33
CA PRO A 504 -7.02 38.07 -13.84
C PRO A 504 -7.61 37.91 -12.43
N VAL A 505 -7.88 36.67 -12.00
CA VAL A 505 -8.43 36.36 -10.66
C VAL A 505 -7.35 36.41 -9.57
N CYS A 506 -6.08 36.25 -9.92
CA CYS A 506 -4.99 36.23 -8.96
C CYS A 506 -4.89 37.57 -8.22
N ALA A 507 -5.11 37.56 -6.92
CA ALA A 507 -5.01 38.72 -6.04
C ALA A 507 -3.63 38.81 -5.38
N VAL A 508 -2.98 37.67 -5.14
CA VAL A 508 -1.63 37.59 -4.54
C VAL A 508 -0.76 36.61 -5.34
N SER A 509 0.39 37.09 -5.79
CA SER A 509 1.43 36.28 -6.44
C SER A 509 2.58 36.05 -5.45
N VAL A 510 3.02 34.81 -5.32
CA VAL A 510 3.92 34.36 -4.25
C VAL A 510 5.11 33.64 -4.85
N ALA A 511 6.30 34.05 -4.45
CA ALA A 511 7.57 33.40 -4.75
C ALA A 511 8.15 32.82 -3.46
N TRP A 512 8.46 31.52 -3.41
CA TRP A 512 8.91 30.87 -2.18
C TRP A 512 10.34 30.32 -2.26
N SER A 513 11.07 30.41 -1.14
CA SER A 513 12.41 29.85 -0.95
C SER A 513 12.58 29.38 0.50
N GLU A 514 12.87 28.09 0.69
CA GLU A 514 13.01 27.43 2.00
C GLU A 514 11.88 27.82 2.96
N ASP A 515 12.14 28.66 3.97
CA ASP A 515 11.19 29.09 5.00
C ASP A 515 10.62 30.51 4.78
N SER A 516 10.85 31.08 3.59
CA SER A 516 10.48 32.47 3.28
C SER A 516 9.66 32.60 1.99
N VAL A 517 8.78 33.59 1.96
CA VAL A 517 8.06 33.96 0.75
C VAL A 517 8.11 35.46 0.50
N THR A 518 8.27 35.82 -0.78
CA THR A 518 7.92 37.16 -1.26
C THR A 518 6.51 37.10 -1.83
N ALA A 519 5.60 37.90 -1.27
CA ALA A 519 4.21 37.96 -1.69
C ALA A 519 3.89 39.37 -2.19
N ARG A 520 3.45 39.47 -3.44
CA ARG A 520 2.97 40.71 -4.05
C ARG A 520 1.46 40.66 -4.19
N ALA A 521 0.78 41.66 -3.66
CA ALA A 521 -0.63 41.88 -3.91
C ALA A 521 -0.83 42.61 -5.25
N ARG A 522 -1.93 42.32 -5.95
CA ARG A 522 -2.29 43.02 -7.20
C ARG A 522 -2.39 44.54 -7.00
N ALA A 523 -2.75 44.99 -5.82
CA ALA A 523 -2.81 46.41 -5.44
C ALA A 523 -1.41 47.08 -5.29
N GLY A 524 -0.31 46.33 -5.44
CA GLY A 524 1.06 46.84 -5.48
C GLY A 524 1.84 46.71 -4.18
N HIS A 525 1.21 46.29 -3.09
CA HIS A 525 1.91 46.01 -1.83
C HIS A 525 2.73 44.73 -1.92
N GLU A 526 3.94 44.76 -1.36
CA GLU A 526 4.85 43.63 -1.37
C GLU A 526 5.39 43.35 0.03
N TYR A 527 5.42 42.07 0.38
CA TYR A 527 5.76 41.58 1.70
C TYR A 527 6.82 40.48 1.59
N LEU A 528 7.75 40.47 2.55
CA LEU A 528 8.57 39.30 2.88
C LEU A 528 7.99 38.67 4.13
N LEU A 529 7.58 37.40 4.03
CA LEU A 529 7.12 36.62 5.17
C LEU A 529 8.14 35.51 5.45
N THR A 530 8.42 35.26 6.72
CA THR A 530 9.34 34.20 7.15
C THR A 530 8.73 33.45 8.32
N ALA A 531 8.62 32.14 8.19
CA ALA A 531 8.08 31.27 9.21
C ALA A 531 8.62 29.84 9.02
N PRO A 532 9.57 29.41 9.86
CA PRO A 532 10.05 28.04 9.84
C PRO A 532 8.93 27.05 10.19
N GLY A 533 8.86 25.92 9.48
CA GLY A 533 7.96 24.82 9.80
C GLY A 533 6.53 24.94 9.25
N ILE A 534 6.21 25.98 8.48
CA ILE A 534 4.98 26.09 7.69
C ILE A 534 5.31 25.96 6.21
N ALA A 535 4.48 25.23 5.45
CA ALA A 535 4.64 25.13 4.00
C ALA A 535 4.57 26.54 3.37
N PRO A 536 5.63 27.02 2.70
CA PRO A 536 5.70 28.40 2.20
C PRO A 536 4.50 28.84 1.34
N PRO A 537 3.91 27.98 0.47
CA PRO A 537 2.70 28.33 -0.28
C PRO A 537 1.53 28.85 0.59
N LEU A 538 1.42 28.43 1.87
CA LEU A 538 0.37 28.88 2.79
C LEU A 538 0.60 30.31 3.31
N LEU A 539 1.84 30.81 3.30
CA LEU A 539 2.12 32.19 3.72
C LEU A 539 1.50 33.23 2.77
N GLY A 540 1.30 32.87 1.50
CA GLY A 540 0.51 33.68 0.57
C GLY A 540 -0.95 33.87 0.98
N ALA A 541 -1.54 32.84 1.59
CA ALA A 541 -2.91 32.90 2.07
C ALA A 541 -3.06 33.92 3.21
N VAL A 542 -2.03 34.10 4.06
CA VAL A 542 -2.04 35.12 5.12
C VAL A 542 -2.24 36.52 4.55
N VAL A 543 -1.49 36.87 3.49
CA VAL A 543 -1.60 38.17 2.81
C VAL A 543 -2.99 38.31 2.17
N HIS A 544 -3.45 37.27 1.48
CA HIS A 544 -4.78 37.27 0.87
C HIS A 544 -5.87 37.49 1.92
N THR A 545 -5.90 36.71 2.99
CA THR A 545 -6.89 36.80 4.07
C THR A 545 -6.90 38.18 4.72
N TRP A 546 -5.73 38.76 5.02
CA TRP A 546 -5.64 40.09 5.61
C TRP A 546 -6.26 41.17 4.72
N LEU A 547 -5.92 41.16 3.43
CA LEU A 547 -6.41 42.14 2.46
C LEU A 547 -7.89 41.93 2.13
N SER A 548 -8.35 40.69 2.00
CA SER A 548 -9.77 40.37 1.77
C SER A 548 -10.66 40.74 2.95
N ALA A 549 -10.12 40.78 4.17
CA ALA A 549 -10.81 41.28 5.36
C ALA A 549 -10.91 42.82 5.41
N GLY A 550 -10.33 43.53 4.43
CA GLY A 550 -10.34 45.00 4.38
C GLY A 550 -9.44 45.69 5.40
N LEU A 551 -8.49 44.94 5.99
CA LEU A 551 -7.55 45.49 6.97
C LEU A 551 -6.45 46.33 6.28
N PRO A 552 -5.89 47.36 6.96
CA PRO A 552 -4.83 48.18 6.38
C PRO A 552 -3.61 47.34 5.96
N PRO A 553 -3.11 47.46 4.72
CA PRO A 553 -1.98 46.69 4.22
C PRO A 553 -0.72 46.78 5.10
N GLU A 554 -0.40 47.98 5.58
CA GLU A 554 0.78 48.26 6.40
C GLU A 554 0.68 47.66 7.80
N ALA A 555 -0.54 47.44 8.30
CA ALA A 555 -0.79 46.89 9.63
C ALA A 555 -0.52 45.37 9.72
N LEU A 556 -0.29 44.70 8.59
CA LEU A 556 0.07 43.28 8.55
C LEU A 556 1.45 43.03 9.18
N ALA A 557 2.38 44.00 9.09
CA ALA A 557 3.66 43.97 9.79
C ALA A 557 3.52 44.38 11.28
N PRO A 558 4.48 44.02 12.16
CA PRO A 558 5.69 43.24 11.89
C PRO A 558 5.51 41.73 12.02
N GLU A 559 4.39 41.26 12.59
CA GLU A 559 4.18 39.85 12.89
C GLU A 559 2.69 39.50 12.96
N VAL A 560 2.35 38.27 12.58
CA VAL A 560 1.06 37.63 12.89
C VAL A 560 1.30 36.20 13.36
N THR A 561 0.35 35.64 14.09
CA THR A 561 0.36 34.21 14.40
C THR A 561 -0.54 33.46 13.43
N VAL A 562 -0.01 32.44 12.76
CA VAL A 562 -0.80 31.52 11.94
C VAL A 562 -1.16 30.30 12.77
N ASP A 563 -2.46 29.96 12.83
CA ASP A 563 -2.97 28.74 13.45
C ASP A 563 -3.35 27.74 12.35
N LEU A 564 -2.63 26.62 12.26
CA LEU A 564 -2.86 25.54 11.31
C LEU A 564 -3.17 24.25 12.09
N GLY A 565 -4.42 23.80 12.05
CA GLY A 565 -4.83 22.57 12.74
C GLY A 565 -4.53 22.60 14.24
N GLY A 566 -4.63 23.77 14.89
CA GLY A 566 -4.34 23.96 16.31
C GLY A 566 -2.86 24.20 16.65
N ARG A 567 -1.96 24.12 15.66
CA ARG A 567 -0.53 24.46 15.83
C ARG A 567 -0.32 25.93 15.47
N ARG A 568 0.34 26.68 16.35
CA ARG A 568 0.60 28.11 16.18
C ARG A 568 2.03 28.37 15.71
N TYR A 569 2.15 29.16 14.65
CA TYR A 569 3.41 29.54 14.03
C TYR A 569 3.52 31.07 14.03
N PRO A 570 4.55 31.65 14.65
CA PRO A 570 4.84 33.07 14.49
C PRO A 570 5.34 33.32 13.05
N VAL A 571 4.78 34.33 12.39
CA VAL A 571 5.16 34.73 11.03
C VAL A 571 5.69 36.15 11.07
N ALA A 572 7.00 36.28 10.88
CA ALA A 572 7.64 37.58 10.76
C ALA A 572 7.35 38.19 9.39
N ILE A 573 6.96 39.46 9.35
CA ILE A 573 6.50 40.15 8.15
C ILE A 573 7.23 41.48 8.00
N ARG A 574 7.83 41.70 6.83
CA ARG A 574 8.41 42.97 6.42
C ARG A 574 7.72 43.50 5.18
N VAL A 575 7.29 44.77 5.22
CA VAL A 575 6.80 45.46 4.03
C VAL A 575 8.00 45.86 3.18
N ILE A 576 8.08 45.32 1.95
CA ILE A 576 9.14 45.65 0.98
C ILE A 576 8.73 46.87 0.15
N ARG A 577 7.45 46.93 -0.26
CA ARG A 577 6.90 47.99 -1.12
C ARG A 577 5.53 48.42 -0.61
N THR A 578 5.36 49.72 -0.42
CA THR A 578 4.05 50.38 -0.24
C THR A 578 3.56 50.88 -1.59
N GLN A 579 2.24 51.03 -1.76
CA GLN A 579 1.65 51.56 -2.99
C GLN A 579 2.37 52.85 -3.44
N ARG A 580 2.81 52.92 -4.71
CA ARG A 580 3.16 54.22 -5.30
C ARG A 580 1.88 55.04 -5.33
N ARG A 581 1.81 56.13 -4.54
CA ARG A 581 0.79 57.16 -4.76
C ARG A 581 0.91 57.60 -6.22
N ALA A 582 -0.10 57.31 -7.02
CA ALA A 582 -0.29 57.94 -8.32
C ALA A 582 -0.71 59.39 -8.11
#